data_AF-A0A269THW4-F1
#
_entry.id   AF-A0A269THW4-F1
#
_cell.length_a   1.000
_cell.length_b   1.000
_cell.length_c   1.000
_cell.angle_alpha   90.00
_cell.angle_beta   90.00
_cell.angle_gamma   90.00
#
_symmetry.space_group_name_H-M   'P 1'
#
loop_
_entity.id
_entity.type
_entity.pdbx_description
1 polymer ?
#
loop_
_entity_poly.entity_id
_entity_poly.type
_entity_poly.pdbx_seq_one_letter_code
_entity_poly.pdbx_strand_id
1 'polypeptide(L)'
;MNNIAIIGFRELGQAFAKHLSDKKELNIKAFTLSDKTVSQFKNNRFSEFFNEDLEIANLLVSNNLKDVVADADIVISTISRKNMRDFFPKVFEYMKDAQFS
;
A
#
# COMPACT_ATOMS: atom_id res chain seq x y z
N MET A 1 -12.10 -7.35 9.67
CA MET A 1 -10.99 -6.38 9.63
C MET A 1 -11.07 -5.68 8.30
N ASN A 2 -11.04 -4.35 8.28
CA ASN A 2 -11.13 -3.61 7.01
C ASN A 2 -9.76 -3.61 6.34
N ASN A 3 -9.73 -3.95 5.06
CA ASN A 3 -8.54 -3.99 4.22
C ASN A 3 -8.35 -2.62 3.55
N ILE A 4 -7.22 -1.98 3.81
CA ILE A 4 -6.85 -0.71 3.19
C ILE A 4 -5.72 -0.94 2.20
N ALA A 5 -5.95 -0.57 0.95
CA ALA A 5 -4.92 -0.50 -0.07
C ALA A 5 -4.35 0.92 -0.17
N ILE A 6 -3.03 1.07 -0.06
CA ILE A 6 -2.31 2.32 -0.29
C ILE A 6 -1.56 2.21 -1.63
N ILE A 7 -1.99 2.97 -2.64
CA ILE A 7 -1.34 3.00 -3.96
C ILE A 7 -0.29 4.09 -3.95
N GLY A 8 0.97 3.67 -3.89
CA GLY A 8 2.14 4.54 -3.73
C GLY A 8 2.70 4.46 -2.31
N PHE A 9 3.83 3.78 -2.13
CA PHE A 9 4.51 3.63 -0.84
C PHE A 9 5.85 4.40 -0.78
N ARG A 10 5.74 5.72 -0.95
CA ARG A 10 6.82 6.69 -0.65
C ARG A 10 6.45 7.45 0.62
N GLU A 11 7.05 8.61 0.88
CA GLU A 11 6.80 9.47 2.04
C GLU A 11 5.32 9.55 2.47
N LEU A 12 4.40 10.05 1.62
CA LEU A 12 2.99 10.17 1.99
C LEU A 12 2.31 8.83 2.28
N GLY A 13 2.59 7.80 1.47
CA GLY A 13 2.03 6.47 1.67
C GLY A 13 2.52 5.81 2.96
N GLN A 14 3.78 6.05 3.32
CA GLN A 14 4.35 5.59 4.58
C GLN A 14 3.75 6.34 5.78
N ALA A 15 3.53 7.66 5.66
CA ALA A 15 2.84 8.44 6.69
C ALA A 15 1.41 7.92 6.93
N PHE A 16 0.64 7.66 5.86
CA PHE A 16 -0.69 7.06 5.99
C PHE A 16 -0.63 5.68 6.65
N ALA A 17 0.29 4.82 6.22
CA ALA A 17 0.41 3.49 6.80
C ALA A 17 0.73 3.57 8.30
N LYS A 18 1.68 4.43 8.70
CA LYS A 18 2.04 4.65 10.11
C LYS A 18 0.89 5.18 10.94
N HIS A 19 0.11 6.12 10.41
CA HIS A 19 -1.03 6.67 11.14
C HIS A 19 -2.20 5.66 11.25
N LEU A 20 -2.43 4.87 10.20
CA LEU A 20 -3.50 3.88 10.18
C LEU A 20 -3.15 2.63 10.99
N SER A 21 -1.86 2.31 11.14
CA SER A 21 -1.44 1.12 11.88
C SER A 21 -1.76 1.15 13.38
N ASP A 22 -1.95 2.34 13.96
CA ASP A 22 -2.41 2.50 15.33
C ASP A 22 -3.80 1.88 15.57
N LYS A 23 -4.57 1.65 14.50
CA LYS A 23 -5.86 0.97 14.53
C LYS A 23 -5.64 -0.53 14.22
N LYS A 24 -5.49 -1.33 15.27
CA LYS A 24 -5.26 -2.80 15.21
C LYS A 24 -6.30 -3.59 14.40
N GLU A 25 -7.45 -3.00 14.11
CA GLU A 25 -8.55 -3.61 13.34
C GLU A 25 -8.40 -3.45 11.82
N LEU A 26 -7.38 -2.72 11.37
CA LEU A 26 -7.09 -2.48 9.96
C LEU A 26 -6.00 -3.45 9.46
N ASN A 27 -6.17 -3.95 8.25
CA ASN A 27 -5.14 -4.67 7.51
C ASN A 27 -4.65 -3.77 6.38
N ILE A 28 -3.37 -3.39 6.39
CA ILE A 28 -2.84 -2.41 5.44
C ILE A 28 -1.98 -3.13 4.40
N LYS A 29 -2.29 -2.91 3.12
CA LYS A 29 -1.47 -3.35 1.99
C LYS A 29 -1.03 -2.13 1.20
N ALA A 30 0.26 -2.01 0.92
CA ALA A 30 0.78 -0.87 0.18
C ALA A 30 1.53 -1.31 -1.08
N PHE A 31 1.29 -0.59 -2.16
CA PHE A 31 1.90 -0.81 -3.46
C PHE A 31 3.05 0.16 -3.73
N THR A 32 4.17 -0.35 -4.22
CA THR A 32 5.28 0.43 -4.77
C THR A 32 5.94 -0.25 -5.96
N LEU A 33 6.36 0.54 -6.95
CA LEU A 33 7.15 0.04 -8.09
C LEU A 33 8.62 -0.26 -7.72
N SER A 34 9.06 0.12 -6.52
CA SER A 34 10.47 0.00 -6.12
C SER A 34 10.73 -1.30 -5.37
N ASP A 35 11.42 -2.24 -6.03
CA ASP A 35 11.87 -3.49 -5.41
C ASP A 35 12.81 -3.25 -4.23
N LYS A 36 13.61 -2.17 -4.30
CA LYS A 36 14.43 -1.70 -3.17
C LYS A 36 13.54 -1.39 -1.96
N THR A 37 12.46 -0.63 -2.15
CA THR A 37 11.53 -0.27 -1.07
C THR A 37 10.84 -1.51 -0.49
N VAL A 38 10.37 -2.43 -1.34
CA VAL A 38 9.79 -3.71 -0.89
C VAL A 38 10.79 -4.48 -0.02
N SER A 39 12.03 -4.62 -0.50
CA SER A 39 13.08 -5.37 0.19
C SER A 39 13.48 -4.74 1.53
N GLN A 40 13.65 -3.41 1.55
CA GLN A 40 13.98 -2.68 2.77
C GLN A 40 12.90 -2.83 3.84
N PHE A 41 11.63 -2.73 3.43
CA PHE A 41 10.53 -2.87 4.38
C PHE A 41 10.38 -4.30 4.88
N LYS A 42 10.53 -5.30 4.00
CA LYS A 42 10.44 -6.72 4.38
C LYS A 42 11.49 -7.13 5.41
N ASN A 43 12.71 -6.60 5.28
CA ASN A 43 13.84 -7.00 6.13
C ASN A 43 13.92 -6.18 7.42
N ASN A 44 13.78 -4.85 7.31
CA ASN A 44 14.14 -3.94 8.39
C ASN A 44 12.98 -3.06 8.86
N ARG A 45 11.84 -3.06 8.14
CA ARG A 45 10.71 -2.14 8.40
C ARG A 45 11.12 -0.65 8.47
N PHE A 46 12.26 -0.29 7.88
CA PHE A 46 12.85 1.05 7.97
C PHE A 46 12.32 2.01 6.89
N SER A 47 12.13 3.27 7.25
CA SER A 47 11.81 4.36 6.34
C SER A 47 13.02 5.25 6.08
N GLU A 48 13.47 5.32 4.83
CA GLU A 48 14.48 6.31 4.40
C GLU A 48 13.94 7.75 4.44
N PHE A 49 12.62 7.95 4.38
CA PHE A 49 12.01 9.28 4.34
C PHE A 49 11.93 9.92 5.72
N PHE A 50 11.68 9.13 6.75
CA PHE A 50 11.58 9.59 8.14
C PHE A 50 12.85 9.30 8.94
N ASN A 51 13.78 8.52 8.38
CA ASN A 51 15.00 8.07 9.03
C ASN A 51 14.75 7.36 10.37
N GLU A 52 13.77 6.45 10.37
CA GLU A 52 13.32 5.69 11.53
C GLU A 52 12.72 4.34 11.11
N ASP A 53 12.61 3.43 12.06
CA ASP A 53 11.83 2.20 11.89
C ASP A 53 10.33 2.51 11.93
N LEU A 54 9.57 1.93 11.00
CA LEU A 54 8.13 2.13 10.95
C LEU A 54 7.38 1.20 11.92
N GLU A 55 7.99 0.12 12.42
CA GLU A 55 7.43 -0.86 13.39
C GLU A 55 5.95 -1.25 13.13
N ILE A 56 5.52 -1.33 11.86
CA ILE A 56 4.12 -1.63 11.51
C ILE A 56 3.90 -3.13 11.36
N ALA A 57 3.25 -3.76 12.34
CA ALA A 57 2.97 -5.19 12.34
C ALA A 57 1.92 -5.62 11.31
N ASN A 58 0.92 -4.79 11.05
CA ASN A 58 -0.23 -5.06 10.16
C ASN A 58 -0.08 -4.48 8.75
N LEU A 59 1.16 -4.33 8.26
CA LEU A 59 1.46 -3.79 6.94
C LEU A 59 2.18 -4.81 6.05
N LEU A 60 1.60 -5.05 4.88
CA LEU A 60 2.22 -5.70 3.74
C LEU A 60 2.65 -4.62 2.73
N VAL A 61 3.89 -4.70 2.23
CA VAL A 61 4.37 -3.87 1.10
C VAL A 61 4.72 -4.77 -0.06
N SER A 62 4.19 -4.45 -1.24
CA SER A 62 4.33 -5.28 -2.45
C SER A 62 4.51 -4.42 -3.70
N ASN A 63 5.11 -5.00 -4.72
CA ASN A 63 5.16 -4.49 -6.09
C ASN A 63 4.12 -5.16 -7.01
N ASN A 64 3.28 -6.06 -6.47
CA ASN A 64 2.14 -6.62 -7.17
C ASN A 64 0.88 -5.80 -6.85
N LEU A 65 0.42 -5.01 -7.82
CA LEU A 65 -0.76 -4.16 -7.66
C LEU A 65 -2.03 -4.97 -7.43
N LYS A 66 -2.20 -6.11 -8.13
CA LYS A 66 -3.40 -6.95 -8.04
C LYS A 66 -3.59 -7.48 -6.63
N ASP A 67 -2.53 -8.03 -6.03
CA ASP A 67 -2.57 -8.59 -4.67
C ASP A 67 -2.85 -7.53 -3.60
N VAL A 68 -2.44 -6.28 -3.85
CA VAL A 68 -2.65 -5.16 -2.92
C VAL A 68 -4.12 -4.70 -2.92
N VAL A 69 -4.80 -4.73 -4.07
CA VAL A 69 -6.14 -4.13 -4.20
C VAL A 69 -7.29 -5.11 -4.25
N ALA A 70 -7.05 -6.40 -4.51
CA ALA A 70 -8.11 -7.38 -4.77
C ALA A 70 -9.18 -7.41 -3.67
N ASP A 71 -8.79 -7.41 -2.40
CA ASP A 71 -9.69 -7.49 -1.25
C ASP A 71 -9.84 -6.16 -0.49
N ALA A 72 -9.48 -5.04 -1.12
CA ALA A 72 -9.49 -3.73 -0.47
C ALA A 72 -10.91 -3.17 -0.31
N ASP A 73 -11.26 -2.78 0.91
CA ASP A 73 -12.50 -2.05 1.21
C ASP A 73 -12.34 -0.55 0.90
N ILE A 74 -11.12 -0.03 1.12
CA ILE A 74 -10.77 1.37 0.88
C ILE A 74 -9.46 1.43 0.11
N VAL A 75 -9.42 2.26 -0.93
CA VAL A 75 -8.20 2.57 -1.68
C VAL A 75 -7.78 4.01 -1.40
N ILE A 76 -6.57 4.18 -0.89
CA ILE A 76 -5.91 5.48 -0.70
C ILE A 76 -4.84 5.63 -1.78
N SER A 77 -4.97 6.63 -2.64
CA SER A 77 -3.98 6.93 -3.67
C SER A 77 -3.05 8.04 -3.21
N THR A 78 -1.75 7.78 -3.21
CA THR A 78 -0.69 8.79 -2.97
C THR A 78 0.23 8.97 -4.18
N ILE A 79 -0.04 8.28 -5.29
CA ILE A 79 0.72 8.44 -6.53
C ILE A 79 0.53 9.84 -7.12
N SER A 80 1.57 10.33 -7.80
CA SER A 80 1.51 11.61 -8.51
C SER A 80 0.42 11.61 -9.59
N ARG A 81 -0.20 12.78 -9.82
CA ARG A 81 -1.27 12.96 -10.84
C ARG A 81 -0.93 12.39 -12.21
N LYS A 82 0.34 12.50 -12.65
CA LYS A 82 0.79 11.96 -13.94
C LYS A 82 0.61 10.45 -14.07
N ASN A 83 0.73 9.71 -12.96
CA ASN A 83 0.62 8.25 -12.94
C ASN A 83 -0.83 7.78 -12.68
N MET A 84 -1.74 8.66 -12.25
CA MET A 84 -3.11 8.26 -11.94
C MET A 84 -3.83 7.67 -13.16
N ARG A 85 -3.57 8.22 -14.36
CA ARG A 85 -4.17 7.73 -15.61
C ARG A 85 -3.80 6.27 -15.92
N ASP A 86 -2.59 5.85 -15.56
CA ASP A 86 -2.11 4.49 -15.86
C ASP A 86 -2.53 3.48 -14.78
N PHE A 87 -2.64 3.93 -13.53
CA PHE A 87 -2.91 3.07 -12.39
C PHE A 87 -4.40 2.89 -12.10
N PHE A 88 -5.21 3.94 -12.20
CA PHE A 88 -6.61 3.87 -11.78
C PHE A 88 -7.43 2.84 -12.56
N PRO A 89 -7.32 2.75 -13.90
CA PRO A 89 -8.02 1.71 -14.64
C PRO A 89 -7.71 0.29 -14.13
N LYS A 90 -6.43 0.00 -13.85
CA LYS A 90 -5.98 -1.29 -13.32
C LYS A 90 -6.49 -1.56 -11.91
N VAL A 91 -6.50 -0.55 -11.04
CA VAL A 91 -7.07 -0.67 -9.70
C VAL A 91 -8.54 -1.08 -9.77
N PHE A 92 -9.34 -0.39 -10.60
CA PHE A 92 -10.76 -0.72 -10.76
C PHE A 92 -10.99 -2.09 -11.40
N GLU A 93 -10.16 -2.47 -12.38
CA GLU A 93 -10.18 -3.81 -12.98
C GLU A 93 -9.96 -4.90 -11.93
N TYR A 94 -8.87 -4.80 -11.16
CA TYR A 94 -8.51 -5.82 -10.18
C TYR A 94 -9.47 -5.90 -9.00
N MET A 95 -10.09 -4.78 -8.60
CA MET A 95 -11.14 -4.79 -7.58
C MET A 95 -12.43 -5.46 -8.08
N LYS A 96 -12.79 -5.31 -9.36
CA LYS A 96 -13.96 -5.99 -9.94
C LYS A 96 -13.76 -7.49 -10.01
N ASP A 97 -12.61 -7.94 -10.50
CA ASP A 97 -12.29 -9.37 -10.63
C ASP A 97 -12.45 -10.13 -9.30
N ALA A 98 -12.07 -9.49 -8.19
CA ALA A 98 -12.16 -10.08 -6.87
C ALA A 98 -13.59 -10.17 -6.32
N GLN A 99 -14.54 -9.38 -6.81
CA GLN A 99 -15.95 -9.46 -6.40
C GLN A 99 -16.72 -10.61 -7.08
N PHE A 100 -16.17 -11.17 -8.16
CA PHE A 100 -16.79 -12.26 -8.94
C PHE A 100 -16.01 -13.59 -8.83
N SER A 101 -15.05 -13.66 -7.91
CA SER A 101 -14.24 -14.85 -7.61
C SER A 101 -14.72 -15.48 -6.29
#